data_AF-A0A553HZ57-F1
#
_entry.id   AF-A0A553HZ57-F1
#
_cell.length_a   1.000
_cell.length_b   1.000
_cell.length_c   1.000
_cell.angle_alpha   90.00
_cell.angle_beta   90.00
_cell.angle_gamma   90.00
#
_symmetry.space_group_name_H-M   'P 1'
#
loop_
_entity.id
_entity.type
_entity.pdbx_description
1 polymer ?
#
loop_
_entity_poly.entity_id
_entity_poly.type
_entity_poly.pdbx_seq_one_letter_code
_entity_poly.pdbx_strand_id
1 'polypeptide(L)'
;MKLLLYLSATVLVTGAVAENNVVGPFSLRITGKTDSSIDGYAWACHAGAATEGLCYSAGSTPVSGSVYEFYYNYSYYESYNYPGYISYVFTYAGADGNQVKVPSFAHIYPSWASNVHSLLIPPGIEEGTPVSLDFDTGFFYMGSLYDDTHWNATTPSGERTEDVSNFHLCYQWTGGYWFRSLAWVSGFEGVAPQNPSCQPVNLGVESLAPT
;
A
#
# COMPACT_ATOMS: atom_id res chain seq x y z
N MET A 1 -66.39 2.87 25.54
CA MET A 1 -65.19 2.01 25.40
C MET A 1 -64.32 2.62 24.31
N LYS A 2 -63.26 3.35 24.67
CA LYS A 2 -62.33 4.02 23.73
C LYS A 2 -61.16 3.07 23.48
N LEU A 3 -61.01 2.60 22.24
CA LEU A 3 -59.89 1.76 21.81
C LEU A 3 -58.78 2.69 21.30
N LEU A 4 -57.67 2.76 22.03
CA LEU A 4 -56.43 3.43 21.60
C LEU A 4 -55.61 2.40 20.82
N LEU A 5 -55.46 2.59 19.50
CA LEU A 5 -54.45 1.90 18.71
C LEU A 5 -53.11 2.62 18.89
N TYR A 6 -52.11 1.92 19.43
CA TYR A 6 -50.72 2.34 19.39
C TYR A 6 -50.09 1.84 18.09
N LEU A 7 -49.66 2.75 17.22
CA LEU A 7 -48.86 2.46 16.04
C LEU A 7 -47.39 2.49 16.46
N SER A 8 -46.75 1.32 16.58
CA SER A 8 -45.31 1.23 16.78
C SER A 8 -44.60 1.39 15.44
N ALA A 9 -43.89 2.51 15.24
CA ALA A 9 -43.05 2.72 14.08
C ALA A 9 -41.71 2.00 14.27
N THR A 10 -41.49 0.93 13.50
CA THR A 10 -40.20 0.24 13.43
C THR A 10 -39.24 1.11 12.59
N VAL A 11 -38.25 1.71 13.24
CA VAL A 11 -37.15 2.40 12.54
C VAL A 11 -36.19 1.34 12.02
N LEU A 12 -36.12 1.18 10.70
CA LEU A 12 -35.07 0.41 10.04
C LEU A 12 -33.78 1.24 10.09
N VAL A 13 -32.86 0.83 10.96
CA VAL A 13 -31.48 1.32 10.92
C VAL A 13 -30.79 0.64 9.74
N THR A 14 -30.66 1.35 8.62
CA THR A 14 -29.76 0.94 7.54
C THR A 14 -28.33 1.21 8.01
N GLY A 15 -27.61 0.16 8.43
CA GLY A 15 -26.17 0.25 8.59
C GLY A 15 -25.54 0.56 7.24
N ALA A 16 -24.73 1.61 7.15
CA ALA A 16 -23.88 1.84 5.99
C ALA A 16 -22.92 0.66 5.88
N VAL A 17 -23.06 -0.14 4.83
CA VAL A 17 -22.02 -1.12 4.47
C VAL A 17 -20.87 -0.32 3.88
N ALA A 18 -19.66 -0.48 4.43
CA ALA A 18 -18.46 0.03 3.78
C ALA A 18 -18.33 -0.65 2.41
N GLU A 19 -18.32 0.13 1.33
CA GLU A 19 -18.13 -0.39 -0.02
C GLU A 19 -16.65 -0.73 -0.21
N ASN A 20 -16.35 -2.02 -0.35
CA ASN A 20 -15.00 -2.50 -0.65
C ASN A 20 -14.81 -2.46 -2.16
N ASN A 21 -14.10 -1.44 -2.63
CA ASN A 21 -13.77 -1.25 -4.04
C ASN A 21 -12.45 -1.94 -4.35
N VAL A 22 -12.35 -2.52 -5.55
CA VAL A 22 -11.11 -3.14 -6.05
C VAL A 22 -10.83 -2.61 -7.45
N VAL A 23 -9.64 -2.07 -7.66
CA VAL A 23 -9.15 -1.66 -8.99
C VAL A 23 -7.90 -2.46 -9.37
N GLY A 24 -7.75 -2.70 -10.67
CA GLY A 24 -6.68 -3.53 -11.25
C GLY A 24 -7.21 -4.58 -12.23
N PRO A 25 -6.32 -5.38 -12.84
CA PRO A 25 -4.87 -5.39 -12.62
C PRO A 25 -4.19 -4.15 -13.21
N PHE A 26 -3.17 -3.65 -12.52
CA PHE A 26 -2.28 -2.59 -13.01
C PHE A 26 -0.83 -2.93 -12.65
N SER A 27 0.11 -2.27 -13.34
CA SER A 27 1.53 -2.31 -12.97
C SER A 27 1.85 -1.18 -12.00
N LEU A 28 2.70 -1.47 -11.01
CA LEU A 28 3.22 -0.47 -10.08
C LEU A 28 4.46 0.20 -10.68
N ARG A 29 4.34 1.49 -11.00
CA ARG A 29 5.43 2.31 -11.54
C ARG A 29 6.29 2.86 -10.39
N ILE A 30 7.61 2.80 -10.57
CA ILE A 30 8.60 3.37 -9.66
C ILE A 30 9.41 4.42 -10.41
N THR A 31 9.32 5.68 -9.97
CA THR A 31 10.11 6.80 -10.53
C THR A 31 10.90 7.49 -9.43
N GLY A 32 12.10 7.98 -9.73
CA GLY A 32 12.89 8.72 -8.76
C GLY A 32 12.29 10.08 -8.43
N LYS A 33 12.30 10.47 -7.15
CA LYS A 33 11.93 11.83 -6.72
C LYS A 33 13.03 12.85 -7.04
N THR A 34 14.29 12.42 -6.91
CA THR A 34 15.48 13.28 -7.11
C THR A 34 16.42 12.76 -8.20
N ASP A 35 16.40 11.46 -8.48
CA ASP A 35 17.22 10.81 -9.49
C ASP A 35 16.35 10.35 -10.67
N SER A 36 16.36 11.11 -11.76
CA SER A 36 15.56 10.81 -12.95
C SER A 36 16.02 9.57 -13.71
N SER A 37 17.16 8.97 -13.36
CA SER A 37 17.59 7.68 -13.91
C SER A 37 16.81 6.49 -13.32
N ILE A 38 16.13 6.69 -12.18
CA ILE A 38 15.24 5.69 -11.60
C ILE A 38 13.90 5.75 -12.33
N ASP A 39 13.72 4.81 -13.23
CA ASP A 39 12.47 4.64 -13.97
C ASP A 39 12.23 3.16 -14.25
N GLY A 40 11.13 2.60 -13.75
CA GLY A 40 10.91 1.17 -13.77
C GLY A 40 9.61 0.73 -13.11
N TYR A 41 9.53 -0.56 -12.78
CA TYR A 41 8.33 -1.17 -12.24
C TYR A 41 8.64 -2.05 -11.02
N ALA A 42 7.66 -2.16 -10.13
CA ALA A 42 7.66 -3.19 -9.11
C ALA A 42 7.24 -4.53 -9.72
N TRP A 43 7.84 -5.62 -9.27
CA TRP A 43 7.39 -6.98 -9.53
C TRP A 43 7.46 -7.82 -8.27
N ALA A 44 6.53 -8.77 -8.15
CA ALA A 44 6.48 -9.76 -7.08
C ALA A 44 7.64 -10.75 -7.25
N CYS A 45 8.71 -10.53 -6.47
CA CYS A 45 9.92 -11.33 -6.50
C CYS A 45 10.01 -12.27 -5.31
N HIS A 46 10.48 -13.50 -5.53
CA HIS A 46 10.50 -14.49 -4.47
C HIS A 46 11.36 -14.04 -3.28
N ALA A 47 10.75 -13.91 -2.10
CA ALA A 47 11.39 -13.48 -0.86
C ALA A 47 11.56 -14.64 0.16
N GLY A 48 11.12 -15.85 -0.17
CA GLY A 48 11.19 -17.04 0.69
C GLY A 48 9.84 -17.37 1.36
N ALA A 49 9.64 -18.63 1.79
CA ALA A 49 8.45 -19.09 2.53
C ALA A 49 7.08 -18.69 1.92
N ALA A 50 7.00 -18.65 0.58
CA ALA A 50 5.84 -18.17 -0.18
C ALA A 50 5.50 -16.67 0.02
N THR A 51 6.47 -15.88 0.48
CA THR A 51 6.41 -14.42 0.53
C THR A 51 7.07 -13.85 -0.72
N GLU A 52 6.51 -12.77 -1.26
CA GLU A 52 7.12 -11.99 -2.35
C GLU A 52 7.59 -10.63 -1.81
N GLY A 53 8.57 -10.03 -2.46
CA GLY A 53 8.93 -8.63 -2.27
C GLY A 53 8.45 -7.76 -3.42
N LEU A 54 8.35 -6.45 -3.20
CA LEU A 54 8.18 -5.47 -4.28
C LEU A 54 9.55 -5.10 -4.85
N CYS A 55 10.10 -5.95 -5.72
CA CYS A 55 11.40 -5.73 -6.34
C CYS A 55 11.33 -4.77 -7.52
N TYR A 56 12.41 -4.03 -7.77
CA TYR A 56 12.52 -3.12 -8.89
C TYR A 56 13.09 -3.80 -10.13
N SER A 57 12.45 -3.55 -11.26
CA SER A 57 12.98 -3.81 -12.60
C SER A 57 13.07 -2.47 -13.34
N ALA A 58 14.25 -2.16 -13.88
CA ALA A 58 14.47 -0.94 -14.67
C ALA A 58 13.82 -1.04 -16.05
N GLY A 59 13.36 0.08 -16.58
CA GLY A 59 12.83 0.18 -17.94
C GLY A 59 11.57 1.00 -18.01
N SER A 60 11.46 1.83 -19.05
CA SER A 60 10.30 2.69 -19.25
C SER A 60 9.14 2.01 -19.98
N THR A 61 9.40 0.90 -20.67
CA THR A 61 8.38 0.16 -21.42
C THR A 61 7.41 -0.53 -20.47
N PRO A 62 6.09 -0.41 -20.69
CA PRO A 62 5.08 -1.12 -19.90
C PRO A 62 5.39 -2.62 -19.80
N VAL A 63 5.23 -3.15 -18.60
CA VAL A 63 5.48 -4.55 -18.26
C VAL A 63 4.16 -5.31 -18.23
N SER A 64 4.25 -6.65 -18.35
CA SER A 64 3.07 -7.52 -18.32
C SER A 64 3.42 -8.88 -17.74
N GLY A 65 2.39 -9.63 -17.37
CA GLY A 65 2.51 -10.96 -16.77
C GLY A 65 2.22 -10.94 -15.27
N SER A 66 1.87 -12.10 -14.75
CA SER A 66 1.27 -12.22 -13.40
C SER A 66 2.13 -11.66 -12.27
N VAL A 67 3.45 -11.59 -12.41
CA VAL A 67 4.36 -11.01 -11.39
C VAL A 67 4.34 -9.47 -11.36
N TYR A 68 3.76 -8.83 -12.36
CA TYR A 68 3.60 -7.37 -12.46
C TYR A 68 2.14 -6.91 -12.25
N GLU A 69 1.20 -7.84 -12.08
CA GLU A 69 -0.22 -7.55 -11.93
C GLU A 69 -0.57 -7.36 -10.45
N PHE A 70 -0.78 -6.10 -10.08
CA PHE A 70 -1.22 -5.71 -8.74
C PHE A 70 -2.64 -5.17 -8.78
N TYR A 71 -3.28 -5.17 -7.61
CA TYR A 71 -4.61 -4.64 -7.41
C TYR A 71 -4.60 -3.70 -6.21
N TYR A 72 -5.62 -2.86 -6.10
CA TYR A 72 -5.79 -1.97 -4.97
C TYR A 72 -7.19 -2.13 -4.39
N ASN A 73 -7.25 -2.55 -3.13
CA ASN A 73 -8.49 -2.79 -2.40
C ASN A 73 -8.70 -1.63 -1.44
N TYR A 74 -9.73 -0.81 -1.64
CA TYR A 74 -9.92 0.42 -0.87
C TYR A 74 -11.36 0.63 -0.43
N SER A 75 -11.51 1.46 0.60
CA SER A 75 -12.79 2.02 1.03
C SER A 75 -12.78 3.53 0.81
N TYR A 76 -13.97 4.11 0.70
CA TYR A 76 -14.14 5.56 0.58
C TYR A 76 -14.49 6.18 1.94
N TYR A 77 -13.79 7.26 2.32
CA TYR A 77 -14.13 8.10 3.46
C TYR A 77 -14.27 9.56 3.02
N GLU A 78 -15.39 10.21 3.39
CA GLU A 78 -15.69 11.61 3.01
C GLU A 78 -14.65 12.63 3.53
N SER A 79 -13.92 12.28 4.59
CA SER A 79 -12.97 13.15 5.27
C SER A 79 -11.53 12.70 5.05
N TYR A 80 -11.09 12.70 3.80
CA TYR A 80 -9.73 12.42 3.34
C TYR A 80 -9.44 10.95 3.00
N ASN A 81 -9.23 10.77 1.70
CA ASN A 81 -8.43 9.74 1.07
C ASN A 81 -9.11 8.36 0.93
N TYR A 82 -8.59 7.58 -0.01
CA TYR A 82 -9.06 6.23 -0.33
C TYR A 82 -8.12 5.23 0.36
N PRO A 83 -8.16 5.03 1.69
CA PRO A 83 -7.28 4.09 2.35
C PRO A 83 -7.58 2.66 1.88
N GLY A 84 -6.53 1.89 1.68
CA GLY A 84 -6.64 0.57 1.14
C GLY A 84 -5.34 -0.20 1.19
N TYR A 85 -5.30 -1.30 0.46
CA TYR A 85 -4.18 -2.23 0.45
C TYR A 85 -3.78 -2.50 -0.99
N ILE A 86 -2.49 -2.31 -1.28
CA ILE A 86 -1.87 -2.88 -2.47
C ILE A 86 -1.90 -4.39 -2.30
N SER A 87 -2.38 -5.11 -3.31
CA SER A 87 -2.52 -6.55 -3.26
C SER A 87 -1.98 -7.25 -4.50
N TYR A 88 -1.60 -8.49 -4.27
CA TYR A 88 -1.08 -9.43 -5.27
C TYR A 88 -1.83 -10.76 -5.11
N VAL A 89 -2.04 -11.48 -6.20
CA VAL A 89 -2.75 -12.77 -6.17
C VAL A 89 -1.78 -13.91 -6.43
N PHE A 90 -1.37 -14.59 -5.36
CA PHE A 90 -0.62 -15.83 -5.49
C PHE A 90 -1.46 -16.87 -6.21
N THR A 91 -0.84 -17.57 -7.16
CA THR A 91 -1.48 -18.67 -7.88
C THR A 91 -0.60 -19.91 -7.81
N TYR A 92 -1.15 -21.03 -7.32
CA TYR A 92 -0.46 -22.32 -7.27
C TYR A 92 -1.40 -23.47 -7.62
N ALA A 93 -0.85 -24.64 -7.94
CA ALA A 93 -1.62 -25.85 -8.23
C ALA A 93 -2.12 -26.49 -6.93
N GLY A 94 -3.43 -26.61 -6.80
CA GLY A 94 -4.10 -27.32 -5.71
C GLY A 94 -3.91 -28.83 -5.79
N ALA A 95 -4.23 -29.53 -4.69
CA ALA A 95 -4.11 -30.99 -4.61
C ALA A 95 -5.03 -31.75 -5.58
N ASP A 96 -6.10 -31.09 -6.04
CA ASP A 96 -7.05 -31.58 -7.03
C ASP A 96 -6.67 -31.19 -8.48
N GLY A 97 -5.52 -30.53 -8.67
CA GLY A 97 -5.05 -30.03 -9.96
C GLY A 97 -5.67 -28.69 -10.39
N ASN A 98 -6.60 -28.13 -9.62
CA ASN A 98 -7.18 -26.82 -9.90
C ASN A 98 -6.26 -25.70 -9.39
N GLN A 99 -6.27 -24.54 -10.04
CA GLN A 99 -5.52 -23.39 -9.55
C GLN A 99 -6.17 -22.81 -8.30
N VAL A 100 -5.37 -22.66 -7.25
CA VAL A 100 -5.75 -21.91 -6.04
C VAL A 100 -5.23 -20.49 -6.17
N LYS A 101 -6.10 -19.52 -5.90
CA LYS A 101 -5.79 -18.09 -5.88
C LYS A 101 -5.86 -17.58 -4.45
N VAL A 102 -4.79 -16.92 -3.99
CA VAL A 102 -4.71 -16.35 -2.64
C VAL A 102 -4.44 -14.85 -2.77
N PRO A 103 -5.47 -13.99 -2.69
CA PRO A 103 -5.29 -12.55 -2.56
C PRO A 103 -4.45 -12.25 -1.33
N SER A 104 -3.47 -11.38 -1.48
CA SER A 104 -2.48 -11.11 -0.45
C SER A 104 -2.08 -9.65 -0.41
N PHE A 105 -1.97 -9.09 0.78
CA PHE A 105 -1.73 -7.65 0.96
C PHE A 105 -0.25 -7.37 1.21
N ALA A 106 0.23 -6.27 0.63
CA ALA A 106 1.55 -5.74 0.93
C ALA A 106 1.60 -5.27 2.40
N HIS A 107 2.67 -5.65 3.09
CA HIS A 107 2.97 -5.28 4.47
C HIS A 107 4.32 -4.60 4.54
N ILE A 108 4.39 -3.51 5.31
CA ILE A 108 5.63 -2.86 5.70
C ILE A 108 6.17 -3.61 6.93
N TYR A 109 7.20 -4.43 6.73
CA TYR A 109 7.87 -5.17 7.79
C TYR A 109 8.88 -4.26 8.52
N PRO A 110 8.62 -3.87 9.79
CA PRO A 110 9.50 -2.97 10.50
C PRO A 110 10.82 -3.64 10.85
N SER A 111 11.91 -2.87 10.74
CA SER A 111 13.22 -3.24 11.27
C SER A 111 13.44 -2.45 12.55
N TRP A 112 13.52 -3.11 13.70
CA TRP A 112 13.71 -2.41 14.98
C TRP A 112 15.11 -1.76 15.12
N ALA A 113 16.06 -2.15 14.26
CA ALA A 113 17.41 -1.61 14.23
C ALA A 113 17.64 -0.59 13.10
N SER A 114 16.60 -0.24 12.33
CA SER A 114 16.71 0.70 11.21
C SER A 114 15.42 1.48 10.97
N ASN A 115 15.51 2.72 10.49
CA ASN A 115 14.33 3.45 10.02
C ASN A 115 13.88 3.02 8.62
N VAL A 116 14.50 2.00 8.02
CA VAL A 116 14.14 1.45 6.71
C VAL A 116 13.39 0.14 6.91
N HIS A 117 12.19 0.04 6.32
CA HIS A 117 11.27 -1.08 6.49
C HIS A 117 10.96 -1.70 5.14
N SER A 118 11.10 -3.02 5.04
CA SER A 118 10.91 -3.74 3.77
C SER A 118 9.43 -3.87 3.44
N LEU A 119 9.07 -3.72 2.16
CA LEU A 119 7.73 -4.06 1.70
C LEU A 119 7.72 -5.49 1.17
N LEU A 120 7.01 -6.37 1.87
CA LEU A 120 6.82 -7.77 1.47
C LEU A 120 5.33 -8.08 1.37
N ILE A 121 5.00 -9.16 0.68
CA ILE A 121 3.64 -9.65 0.48
C ILE A 121 3.61 -11.10 0.97
N PRO A 122 3.26 -11.36 2.23
CA PRO A 122 3.02 -12.72 2.71
C PRO A 122 1.71 -13.26 2.11
N PRO A 123 1.49 -14.58 2.08
CA PRO A 123 0.18 -15.13 1.74
C PRO A 123 -0.87 -14.69 2.77
N GLY A 124 -1.97 -14.10 2.29
CA GLY A 124 -3.09 -13.69 3.13
C GLY A 124 -3.29 -12.18 3.22
N ILE A 125 -4.40 -11.80 3.83
CA ILE A 125 -4.89 -10.41 3.89
C ILE A 125 -4.82 -9.80 5.29
N GLU A 126 -4.42 -10.59 6.29
CA GLU A 126 -4.50 -10.26 7.71
C GLU A 126 -3.49 -9.19 8.15
N GLU A 127 -2.35 -9.11 7.44
CA GLU A 127 -1.24 -8.23 7.79
C GLU A 127 -1.10 -7.03 6.84
N GLY A 128 -2.08 -6.70 6.00
CA GLY A 128 -1.92 -5.57 5.07
C GLY A 128 -1.56 -4.26 5.78
N THR A 129 -0.59 -3.51 5.26
CA THR A 129 -0.35 -2.13 5.72
C THR A 129 -1.20 -1.18 4.87
N PRO A 130 -2.09 -0.39 5.50
CA PRO A 130 -2.93 0.52 4.75
C PRO A 130 -2.08 1.66 4.14
N VAL A 131 -2.26 1.87 2.85
CA VAL A 131 -1.76 3.04 2.11
C VAL A 131 -2.96 3.68 1.40
N SER A 132 -2.87 4.95 1.07
CA SER A 132 -3.86 5.66 0.28
C SER A 132 -3.36 5.85 -1.15
N LEU A 133 -4.28 5.86 -2.11
CA LEU A 133 -4.03 6.21 -3.50
C LEU A 133 -4.66 7.57 -3.79
N ASP A 134 -3.85 8.50 -4.31
CA ASP A 134 -4.36 9.73 -4.92
C ASP A 134 -4.77 9.38 -6.35
N PHE A 135 -6.07 9.40 -6.64
CA PHE A 135 -6.59 9.07 -7.97
C PHE A 135 -6.31 10.17 -9.01
N ASP A 136 -6.03 11.41 -8.58
CA ASP A 136 -5.69 12.51 -9.49
C ASP A 136 -4.24 12.39 -9.98
N THR A 137 -3.31 12.05 -9.07
CA THR A 137 -1.88 11.90 -9.41
C THR A 137 -1.46 10.47 -9.72
N GLY A 138 -2.22 9.47 -9.28
CA GLY A 138 -1.90 8.04 -9.41
C GLY A 138 -0.82 7.57 -8.43
N PHE A 139 -0.47 8.36 -7.40
CA PHE A 139 0.59 8.01 -6.45
C PHE A 139 0.06 7.55 -5.09
N PHE A 140 0.81 6.63 -4.50
CA PHE A 140 0.56 6.15 -3.15
C PHE A 140 1.22 7.04 -2.10
N TYR A 141 0.54 7.16 -0.96
CA TYR A 141 1.01 7.85 0.23
C TYR A 141 0.35 7.26 1.48
N MET A 142 0.79 7.66 2.66
CA MET A 142 0.12 7.38 3.93
C MET A 142 -0.27 8.71 4.56
N GLY A 143 -1.55 8.87 4.91
CA GLY A 143 -1.98 10.05 5.66
C GLY A 143 -1.45 9.99 7.09
N SER A 144 -0.74 11.01 7.53
CA SER A 144 -0.40 11.23 8.94
C SER A 144 -1.26 12.35 9.51
N LEU A 145 -1.83 12.13 10.68
CA LEU A 145 -2.52 13.18 11.45
C LEU A 145 -1.56 13.94 12.37
N TYR A 146 -0.36 13.39 12.59
CA TYR A 146 0.56 13.85 13.63
C TYR A 146 1.95 14.08 13.05
N ASP A 147 2.42 15.32 13.10
CA ASP A 147 3.82 15.69 12.88
C ASP A 147 4.50 15.96 14.22
N ASP A 148 5.27 14.98 14.69
CA ASP A 148 6.00 15.03 15.95
C ASP A 148 7.40 15.64 15.83
N THR A 149 7.84 16.02 14.63
CA THR A 149 9.19 16.60 14.41
C THR A 149 9.39 17.95 15.09
N HIS A 150 8.29 18.60 15.47
CA HIS A 150 8.25 19.90 16.14
C HIS A 150 7.62 19.85 17.54
N TRP A 151 7.25 18.66 18.03
CA TRP A 151 6.70 18.52 19.37
C TRP A 151 7.74 18.88 20.43
N ASN A 152 7.24 19.45 21.52
CA ASN A 152 8.06 19.87 22.64
C ASN A 152 7.38 19.42 23.95
N ALA A 153 7.86 19.91 25.10
CA ALA A 153 7.33 19.52 26.41
C ALA A 153 5.90 20.03 26.70
N THR A 154 5.25 20.71 25.77
CA THR A 154 3.86 21.20 25.87
C THR A 154 2.96 20.52 24.85
N THR A 155 1.66 20.41 25.18
CA THR A 155 0.66 19.82 24.28
C THR A 155 0.66 20.55 22.93
N PRO A 156 0.72 19.84 21.80
CA PRO A 156 0.65 20.45 20.47
C PRO A 156 -0.62 21.30 20.30
N SER A 157 -0.50 22.48 19.68
CA SER A 157 -1.63 23.35 19.36
C SER A 157 -1.98 23.23 17.87
N GLY A 158 -2.91 22.35 17.55
CA GLY A 158 -3.35 22.10 16.19
C GLY A 158 -2.57 20.97 15.53
N GLU A 159 -3.32 20.11 14.85
CA GLU A 159 -2.82 19.00 14.06
C GLU A 159 -3.21 19.25 12.62
N ARG A 160 -2.27 19.03 11.71
CA ARG A 160 -2.51 19.11 10.28
C ARG A 160 -2.34 17.71 9.72
N THR A 161 -3.34 17.24 8.99
CA THR A 161 -3.20 16.05 8.17
C THR A 161 -2.21 16.32 7.05
N GLU A 162 -1.19 15.48 6.94
CA GLU A 162 -0.21 15.52 5.86
C GLU A 162 -0.15 14.17 5.15
N ASP A 163 -0.12 14.22 3.82
CA ASP A 163 0.08 13.04 2.99
C ASP A 163 1.59 12.80 2.87
N VAL A 164 2.05 11.69 3.42
CA VAL A 164 3.47 11.32 3.45
C VAL A 164 3.72 10.22 2.42
N SER A 165 4.63 10.43 1.47
CA SER A 165 5.05 9.40 0.53
C SER A 165 6.53 9.08 0.73
N ASN A 166 6.86 8.32 1.79
CA ASN A 166 8.24 8.03 2.17
C ASN A 166 8.80 6.74 1.55
N PHE A 167 8.34 6.41 0.33
CA PHE A 167 8.85 5.27 -0.41
C PHE A 167 10.29 5.49 -0.88
N HIS A 168 11.10 4.46 -0.71
CA HIS A 168 12.50 4.45 -1.12
C HIS A 168 12.82 3.16 -1.85
N LEU A 169 13.71 3.27 -2.83
CA LEU A 169 14.29 2.12 -3.51
C LEU A 169 15.67 1.82 -2.91
N CYS A 170 15.79 0.69 -2.24
CA CYS A 170 16.99 0.34 -1.46
C CYS A 170 17.55 -1.01 -1.89
N TYR A 171 18.86 -1.20 -1.72
CA TYR A 171 19.43 -2.54 -1.70
C TYR A 171 19.26 -3.14 -0.30
N GLN A 172 18.48 -4.22 -0.17
CA GLN A 172 18.09 -4.77 1.12
C GLN A 172 17.87 -6.29 1.07
N TRP A 173 17.87 -6.90 2.26
CA TRP A 173 17.55 -8.32 2.45
C TRP A 173 16.03 -8.49 2.45
N THR A 174 15.48 -8.89 1.31
CA THR A 174 14.04 -9.09 1.10
C THR A 174 13.70 -10.54 1.41
N GLY A 175 13.47 -10.81 2.71
CA GLY A 175 13.12 -12.13 3.27
C GLY A 175 14.27 -13.15 3.25
N GLY A 176 14.74 -13.53 2.05
CA GLY A 176 15.74 -14.59 1.83
C GLY A 176 16.80 -14.27 0.76
N TYR A 177 16.71 -13.09 0.13
CA TYR A 177 17.56 -12.72 -1.00
C TYR A 177 17.91 -11.22 -0.97
N TRP A 178 19.02 -10.87 -1.61
CA TRP A 178 19.40 -9.48 -1.81
C TRP A 178 18.78 -8.92 -3.09
N PHE A 179 17.94 -7.90 -2.93
CA PHE A 179 17.31 -7.22 -4.05
C PHE A 179 17.41 -5.71 -3.92
N ARG A 180 17.28 -5.05 -5.08
CA ARG A 180 16.87 -3.65 -5.12
C ARG A 180 15.34 -3.63 -5.08
N SER A 181 14.76 -3.28 -3.94
CA SER A 181 13.32 -3.42 -3.68
C SER A 181 12.78 -2.21 -2.91
N LEU A 182 11.46 -2.04 -2.94
CA LEU A 182 10.81 -0.95 -2.22
C LEU A 182 10.91 -1.12 -0.71
N ALA A 183 11.14 0.01 -0.07
CA ALA A 183 11.11 0.18 1.36
C ALA A 183 10.28 1.41 1.72
N TRP A 184 9.78 1.42 2.95
CA TRP A 184 9.27 2.61 3.60
C TRP A 184 10.32 3.13 4.57
N VAL A 185 10.60 4.42 4.54
CA VAL A 185 11.42 5.09 5.56
C VAL A 185 10.51 5.68 6.61
N SER A 186 10.74 5.35 7.88
CA SER A 186 9.97 5.92 8.99
C SER A 186 10.32 7.39 9.22
N GLY A 187 9.27 8.19 9.46
CA GLY A 187 9.33 9.65 9.61
C GLY A 187 8.68 10.37 8.43
N PHE A 188 8.76 11.71 8.44
CA PHE A 188 8.27 12.56 7.37
C PHE A 188 9.16 12.52 6.13
N GLU A 189 8.64 13.05 5.01
CA GLU A 189 9.44 13.20 3.79
C GLU A 189 10.70 14.03 4.06
N GLY A 190 11.84 13.59 3.52
CA GLY A 190 13.14 14.22 3.72
C GLY A 190 13.97 13.63 4.86
N VAL A 191 13.42 12.73 5.68
CA VAL A 191 14.22 11.95 6.64
C VAL A 191 15.25 11.09 5.91
N ALA A 192 16.50 11.18 6.32
CA ALA A 192 17.58 10.39 5.74
C ALA A 192 17.43 8.89 6.13
N PRO A 193 17.45 7.97 5.16
CA PRO A 193 17.47 6.53 5.46
C PRO A 193 18.81 6.14 6.09
N GLN A 194 18.78 5.26 7.09
CA GLN A 194 20.01 4.68 7.66
C GLN A 194 20.75 3.78 6.66
N ASN A 195 20.05 3.18 5.70
CA ASN A 195 20.66 2.43 4.61
C ASN A 195 21.09 3.40 3.50
N PRO A 196 22.41 3.58 3.26
CA PRO A 196 22.92 4.58 2.31
C PRO A 196 22.62 4.24 0.83
N SER A 197 22.17 3.03 0.53
CA SER A 197 21.77 2.66 -0.84
C SER A 197 20.38 3.18 -1.23
N CYS A 198 19.58 3.61 -0.26
CA CYS A 198 18.21 4.04 -0.47
C CYS A 198 18.15 5.34 -1.28
N GLN A 199 17.28 5.39 -2.28
CA GLN A 199 16.97 6.58 -3.05
C GLN A 199 15.46 6.87 -2.97
N PRO A 200 15.02 8.12 -2.78
CA PRO A 200 13.60 8.45 -2.67
C PRO A 200 12.89 8.26 -4.01
N VAL A 201 11.71 7.63 -3.98
CA VAL A 201 10.93 7.31 -5.19
C VAL A 201 9.45 7.62 -5.00
N ASN A 202 8.77 7.88 -6.10
CA ASN A 202 7.32 7.79 -6.15
C ASN A 202 6.93 6.35 -6.48
N LEU A 203 5.93 5.84 -5.76
CA LEU A 203 5.23 4.60 -6.10
C LEU A 203 3.85 4.98 -6.64
N GLY A 204 3.53 4.56 -7.85
CA GLY A 204 2.23 4.85 -8.45
C GLY A 204 1.69 3.74 -9.32
N VAL A 205 0.52 3.95 -9.86
CA VAL A 205 -0.15 3.04 -10.81
C VAL A 205 0.07 3.55 -12.24
N GLU A 206 0.54 2.68 -13.14
CA GLU A 206 0.57 3.03 -14.57
C GLU A 206 -0.81 2.73 -15.19
N SER A 207 -1.54 3.81 -15.50
CA SER A 207 -2.92 3.82 -16.03
C SER A 207 -3.97 3.17 -15.11
N LEU A 208 -4.81 4.00 -14.52
CA LEU A 208 -6.16 3.60 -14.10
C LEU A 208 -7.07 3.70 -15.33
N ALA A 209 -6.81 2.89 -16.37
CA ALA A 209 -7.69 2.94 -17.53
C ALA A 209 -9.06 2.36 -17.14
N PRO A 210 -10.17 3.09 -17.39
CA PRO A 210 -11.50 2.55 -17.21
C PRO A 210 -11.68 1.40 -18.21
N THR A 211 -12.09 0.23 -17.73
CA THR A 211 -12.63 -0.83 -18.58
C THR A 211 -13.83 -0.35 -19.37
#